data_AF-A0A9I9E5U9-F1
#
_entry.id   AF-A0A9I9E5U9-F1
#
_cell.length_a   1.000
_cell.length_b   1.000
_cell.length_c   1.000
_cell.angle_alpha   90.00
_cell.angle_beta   90.00
_cell.angle_gamma   90.00
#
_symmetry.space_group_name_H-M   'P 1'
#
loop_
_entity.id
_entity.type
_entity.pdbx_description
1 polymer ?
#
loop_
_entity_poly.entity_id
_entity_poly.type
_entity_poly.pdbx_seq_one_letter_code
_entity_poly.pdbx_strand_id
1 'polypeptide(L)' 'MMSQTKFVSNWKGVESVPETYVYPPEKRFGVSVKKTIPVIDWAIDDRTLLLKKVHDVTQEFGFVQSTKI' A
#
# COMPACT_ATOMS: atom_id res chain seq x y z
N MET A 1 -15.41 -27.07 21.66
CA MET A 1 -14.26 -26.54 20.89
C MET A 1 -14.79 -25.83 19.66
N MET A 2 -14.53 -24.51 19.57
CA MET A 2 -14.21 -23.70 18.38
C MET A 2 -14.22 -22.24 18.88
N SER A 3 -13.04 -21.62 19.05
CA SER A 3 -12.95 -20.21 19.40
C SER A 3 -13.44 -19.38 18.21
N GLN A 4 -14.50 -18.61 18.38
CA GLN A 4 -14.89 -17.61 17.40
C GLN A 4 -13.78 -16.54 17.35
N THR A 5 -13.00 -16.53 16.27
CA THR A 5 -12.02 -15.47 16.02
C THR A 5 -12.77 -14.18 15.76
N LYS A 6 -12.86 -13.32 16.79
CA LYS A 6 -13.47 -12.00 16.72
C LYS A 6 -12.45 -11.04 16.09
N PHE A 7 -12.65 -10.65 14.83
CA PHE A 7 -11.80 -9.66 14.17
C PHE A 7 -11.91 -8.32 14.92
N VAL A 8 -10.77 -7.80 15.38
CA VAL A 8 -10.65 -6.51 16.07
C VAL A 8 -10.33 -5.43 15.03
N SER A 9 -11.32 -4.95 14.28
CA SER A 9 -11.11 -3.75 13.45
C SER A 9 -12.35 -2.98 13.01
N ASN A 10 -13.54 -3.23 13.59
CA ASN A 10 -14.61 -2.25 13.49
C ASN A 10 -14.65 -1.46 14.80
N TRP A 11 -14.07 -0.26 14.77
CA TRP A 11 -14.05 0.70 15.88
C TRP A 11 -15.46 1.27 16.15
N LYS A 12 -16.45 0.39 16.37
CA LYS A 12 -17.86 0.74 16.49
C LYS A 12 -18.07 1.49 17.81
N GLY A 13 -18.47 2.75 17.71
CA GLY A 13 -18.78 3.61 18.87
C GLY A 13 -17.65 4.52 19.34
N VAL A 14 -16.59 4.70 18.55
CA VAL A 14 -15.55 5.69 18.83
C VAL A 14 -15.62 6.83 17.82
N GLU A 15 -15.88 8.03 18.32
CA GLU A 15 -16.08 9.24 17.50
C GLU A 15 -14.76 9.95 17.16
N SER A 16 -13.74 9.80 18.00
CA SER A 16 -12.43 10.44 17.82
C SER A 16 -11.29 9.59 18.40
N VAL A 17 -10.08 9.82 17.90
CA VAL A 17 -8.86 9.21 18.45
C VAL A 17 -8.25 10.15 19.49
N PRO A 18 -7.49 9.65 20.49
CA PRO A 18 -6.79 10.50 21.43
C PRO A 18 -5.78 11.42 20.73
N GLU A 19 -5.51 12.60 21.29
CA GLU A 19 -4.62 13.61 20.70
C GLU A 19 -3.20 13.08 20.44
N THR A 20 -2.72 12.14 21.26
CA THR A 20 -1.40 11.51 21.08
C THR A 20 -1.28 10.65 19.82
N TYR A 21 -2.41 10.23 19.23
CA TYR A 21 -2.49 9.52 17.96
C TYR A 21 -2.70 10.46 16.77
N VAL A 22 -2.99 11.73 17.04
CA VAL A 22 -3.22 12.73 15.99
C VAL A 22 -1.86 13.21 15.48
N TYR A 23 -1.57 12.91 14.21
CA TYR A 23 -0.32 13.33 13.60
C TYR A 23 -0.21 14.87 13.58
N PRO A 24 0.96 15.46 13.92
CA PRO A 24 1.10 16.92 14.03
C PRO A 24 0.75 17.64 12.72
N PRO A 25 -0.05 18.72 12.73
CA PRO A 25 -0.54 19.40 11.53
C PRO A 25 0.55 19.77 10.52
N GLU A 26 1.69 20.26 11.00
CA GLU A 26 2.86 20.66 10.20
C GLU A 26 3.56 19.49 9.52
N LYS A 27 3.37 18.27 10.03
CA LYS A 27 3.89 17.03 9.42
C LYS A 27 2.86 16.34 8.55
N ARG A 28 1.59 16.73 8.59
CA ARG A 28 0.55 16.11 7.76
C ARG A 28 0.87 16.39 6.30
N PHE A 29 1.33 15.35 5.61
CA PHE A 29 1.36 15.38 4.16
C PHE A 29 -0.08 15.56 3.70
N GLY A 30 -0.38 16.67 3.02
CA GLY A 30 -1.66 16.84 2.33
C GLY A 30 -1.89 15.68 1.36
N VAL A 31 -3.13 15.50 0.91
CA VAL A 31 -3.44 14.52 -0.15
C VAL A 31 -2.74 14.97 -1.44
N SER A 32 -1.48 14.59 -1.58
CA SER A 32 -0.76 14.68 -2.83
C SER A 32 -1.37 13.63 -3.74
N VAL A 33 -1.90 14.05 -4.88
CA VAL A 33 -2.22 13.16 -5.99
C VAL A 33 -0.88 12.64 -6.52
N LYS A 34 -0.30 11.67 -5.81
CA LYS A 34 0.97 11.05 -6.18
C LYS A 34 0.78 10.32 -7.50
N LYS A 35 1.86 10.22 -8.27
CA LYS A 35 1.94 9.33 -9.44
C LYS A 35 1.37 7.96 -9.05
N THR A 36 0.49 7.40 -9.88
CA THR A 36 -0.05 6.05 -9.69
C THR A 36 1.10 5.08 -9.54
N ILE A 37 1.04 4.26 -8.49
CA ILE A 37 2.05 3.25 -8.23
C ILE A 37 2.04 2.27 -9.42
N PRO A 38 3.19 2.00 -10.04
CA PRO A 38 3.25 1.09 -11.18
C PRO A 38 2.84 -0.33 -10.78
N VAL A 39 2.12 -0.98 -11.68
CA VAL A 39 1.71 -2.38 -11.58
C VAL A 39 2.53 -3.19 -12.58
N ILE A 40 3.21 -4.23 -12.10
CA ILE A 40 3.93 -5.18 -12.95
C ILE A 40 3.13 -6.47 -13.03
N ASP A 41 2.81 -6.86 -14.27
CA ASP A 41 2.31 -8.18 -14.59
C ASP A 41 3.46 -9.18 -14.64
N TRP A 42 3.37 -10.22 -13.83
CA TRP A 42 4.37 -11.28 -13.74
C TRP A 42 4.16 -12.38 -14.80
N ALA A 43 3.03 -12.36 -15.51
CA ALA A 43 2.73 -13.27 -16.61
C ALA A 43 3.40 -12.87 -17.94
N ILE A 44 4.31 -11.88 -17.93
CA ILE A 44 5.08 -11.52 -19.12
C ILE A 44 6.05 -12.67 -19.46
N ASP A 45 5.83 -13.32 -20.59
CA ASP A 45 6.66 -14.44 -21.07
C ASP A 45 8.12 -14.02 -21.35
N ASP A 46 8.33 -12.78 -21.82
CA ASP A 46 9.67 -12.24 -22.03
C ASP A 46 10.31 -11.84 -20.69
N ARG A 47 11.16 -12.73 -20.18
CA ARG A 47 11.92 -12.54 -18.94
C ARG A 47 12.84 -11.31 -18.98
N THR A 48 13.41 -10.97 -20.13
CA THR A 48 14.31 -9.80 -20.24
C THR A 48 13.51 -8.51 -20.11
N LEU A 49 12.35 -8.46 -20.75
CA LEU A 49 11.42 -7.33 -20.64
C LEU A 49 10.88 -7.17 -19.22
N LEU A 50 10.52 -8.29 -18.56
CA LEU A 50 10.07 -8.28 -17.17
C LEU A 50 11.14 -7.71 -16.23
N LEU A 51 12.39 -8.21 -16.33
CA LEU A 51 13.49 -7.74 -15.49
C LEU A 51 13.79 -6.25 -15.71
N LYS A 52 13.75 -5.79 -16.96
CA LYS A 52 13.92 -4.37 -17.28
C LYS A 52 12.83 -3.51 -16.63
N LYS A 53 11.56 -3.91 -16.75
CA LYS A 53 10.43 -3.19 -16.11
C LYS A 53 10.58 -3.12 -14.59
N VAL A 54 10.98 -4.23 -13.96
CA VAL A 54 11.21 -4.26 -12.50
C VAL A 54 12.34 -3.31 -12.12
N HIS A 55 13.47 -3.36 -12.83
CA HIS A 55 14.60 -2.47 -12.59
C HIS A 55 14.20 -1.00 -12.70
N ASP A 56 13.56 -0.59 -13.79
CA ASP A 56 13.21 0.80 -14.05
C ASP A 56 12.20 1.33 -13.02
N VAL A 57 11.19 0.53 -12.69
CA VAL A 57 10.17 0.89 -11.69
C VAL A 57 10.78 1.02 -10.30
N THR A 58 11.66 0.10 -9.91
CA THR A 58 12.29 0.17 -8.58
C THR A 58 13.24 1.34 -8.45
N GLN A 59 13.92 1.74 -9.52
CA GLN A 59 14.75 2.96 -9.53
C GLN A 59 13.90 4.24 -9.42
N GLU A 60 12.74 4.33 -10.10
CA GLU A 60 11.90 5.54 -10.05
C GLU A 60 11.02 5.62 -8.80
N PHE A 61 10.39 4.51 -8.39
CA PHE A 61 9.34 4.50 -7.35
C PHE A 61 9.80 3.87 -6.04
N GLY A 62 10.87 3.06 -6.05
CA GLY A 62 11.33 2.30 -4.88
C GLY A 62 10.45 1.11 -4.48
N PHE A 63 9.24 0.99 -5.05
CA PHE A 63 8.31 -0.11 -4.80
C PHE A 63 7.33 -0.28 -5.97
N VAL A 64 6.67 -1.43 -6.02
CA VAL A 64 5.78 -1.84 -7.12
C VAL A 64 4.58 -2.63 -6.61
N GLN A 65 3.47 -2.59 -7.34
CA GLN A 65 2.34 -3.50 -7.14
C GLN A 65 2.45 -4.70 -8.08
N SER A 66 2.11 -5.89 -7.56
CA SER A 66 1.96 -7.10 -8.37
C SER A 66 0.49 -7.39 -8.61
N THR A 67 0.13 -7.79 -9.84
CA THR A 67 -1.18 -8.41 -10.10
C THR A 67 -1.15 -9.87 -9.65
N LYS A 68 -2.27 -10.32 -9.07
CA LYS A 68 -2.49 -11.72 -8.73
C LYS A 68 -2.82 -12.48 -10.02
N ILE A 69 -2.12 -13.59 -10.26
CA ILE A 69 -2.46 -14.59 -11.29
C ILE A 69 -3.64 -15.42 -10.78
#